data_AF-A0A8J4W7Q9-F1
#
_entry.id   AF-A0A8J4W7Q9-F1
#
_cell.length_a   1.000
_cell.length_b   1.000
_cell.length_c   1.000
_cell.angle_alpha   90.00
_cell.angle_beta   90.00
_cell.angle_gamma   90.00
#
_symmetry.space_group_name_H-M   'P 1'
#
loop_
_entity.id
_entity.type
_entity.pdbx_description
1 polymer ?
#
loop_
_entity_poly.entity_id
_entity_poly.type
_entity_poly.pdbx_seq_one_letter_code
_entity_poly.pdbx_strand_id
1 'polypeptide(L)'
;MTDQITTMEGAIRAAEQTLEHLFNPSLDQDKRIPIDLIHEAKGLAFLTVVKAGFIWTGKVGAGVVISKLPDGRWSAPSAIGTAGMGFGAELGAQLIEFMVVLNSDTAVKSFMQKGQLSAGANLEFAAGPYGRAAGANANFSSSGVAPNYTYSHSKGLFGGVGLQGSGIMARADINKKFYGREITPTEILTGAVDQPAAASQLYDALQRVVSIPPSGNVQSLKNKLMSPFLDRMPAAAVGPDVQVVYDRVLRMIEGFAGPTAVDEFKTSCKDYGQNRCTDDQFVTYLSSKFAVPQVLELVPEIIKLLQDADKRKYLWDFYLKLKAEHGSPAPSQSTSASPSLF
;
A
#
# COMPACT_ATOMS: atom_id res chain seq x y z
N MET A 1 -3.98 -13.08 -28.00
CA MET A 1 -3.50 -12.79 -26.63
C MET A 1 -4.34 -11.72 -25.94
N THR A 2 -4.90 -10.75 -26.67
CA THR A 2 -5.70 -9.61 -26.15
C THR A 2 -7.05 -9.99 -25.52
N ASP A 3 -7.70 -11.07 -25.95
CA ASP A 3 -9.01 -11.49 -25.41
C ASP A 3 -8.97 -12.09 -24.00
N GLN A 4 -7.79 -12.46 -23.49
CA GLN A 4 -7.69 -13.18 -22.21
C GLN A 4 -7.70 -12.28 -20.97
N ILE A 5 -7.68 -10.95 -21.10
CA ILE A 5 -7.64 -10.03 -19.95
C ILE A 5 -8.80 -9.02 -20.02
N THR A 6 -9.47 -8.91 -21.17
CA THR A 6 -10.57 -7.95 -21.39
C THR A 6 -11.93 -8.45 -20.91
N THR A 7 -12.08 -9.75 -20.69
CA THR A 7 -13.30 -10.40 -20.19
C THR A 7 -13.21 -10.77 -18.71
N MET A 8 -14.36 -11.03 -18.08
CA MET A 8 -14.42 -11.47 -16.69
C MET A 8 -13.74 -12.84 -16.53
N GLU A 9 -14.04 -13.80 -17.40
CA GLU A 9 -13.48 -15.15 -17.37
C GLU A 9 -11.96 -15.12 -17.54
N GLY A 10 -11.47 -14.26 -18.43
CA GLY A 10 -10.06 -14.03 -18.63
C GLY A 10 -9.39 -13.45 -17.39
N ALA A 11 -10.01 -12.44 -16.77
CA ALA A 11 -9.52 -11.82 -15.55
C ALA A 11 -9.52 -12.78 -14.34
N ILE A 12 -10.53 -13.65 -14.23
CA ILE A 12 -10.59 -14.72 -13.21
C ILE A 12 -9.44 -15.72 -13.41
N ARG A 13 -9.22 -16.19 -14.65
CA ARG A 13 -8.11 -17.10 -14.96
C ARG A 13 -6.75 -16.47 -14.66
N ALA A 14 -6.59 -15.18 -14.98
CA ALA A 14 -5.36 -14.46 -14.67
C ALA A 14 -5.15 -14.32 -13.15
N ALA A 15 -6.22 -14.12 -12.37
CA ALA A 15 -6.16 -14.09 -10.91
C ALA A 15 -5.72 -15.43 -10.31
N GLU A 16 -6.28 -16.53 -10.82
CA GLU A 16 -5.86 -17.89 -10.45
C GLU A 16 -4.38 -18.12 -10.72
N GLN A 17 -3.92 -17.83 -11.95
CA GLN A 17 -2.50 -17.96 -12.32
C GLN A 17 -1.59 -17.10 -11.46
N THR A 18 -2.02 -15.87 -11.16
CA THR A 18 -1.27 -14.96 -10.26
C THR A 18 -1.12 -15.57 -8.88
N LEU A 19 -2.20 -16.16 -8.33
CA LEU A 19 -2.16 -16.83 -7.04
C LEU A 19 -1.20 -18.03 -7.07
N GLU A 20 -1.29 -18.88 -8.08
CA GLU A 20 -0.40 -20.04 -8.22
C GLU A 20 1.07 -19.62 -8.38
N HIS A 21 1.36 -18.59 -9.18
CA HIS A 21 2.71 -18.05 -9.32
C HIS A 21 3.25 -17.52 -8.00
N LEU A 22 2.46 -16.80 -7.22
CA LEU A 22 2.89 -16.15 -5.97
C LEU A 22 3.01 -17.13 -4.79
N PHE A 23 2.30 -18.25 -4.83
CA PHE A 23 2.36 -19.31 -3.81
C PHE A 23 3.12 -20.57 -4.27
N ASN A 24 3.80 -20.51 -5.42
CA ASN A 24 4.56 -21.65 -5.93
C ASN A 24 5.64 -22.08 -4.92
N PRO A 25 5.68 -23.36 -4.49
CA PRO A 25 6.67 -23.88 -3.55
C PRO A 25 8.13 -23.77 -4.01
N SER A 26 8.36 -23.51 -5.29
CA SER A 26 9.71 -23.31 -5.85
C SER A 26 10.23 -21.88 -5.65
N LEU A 27 9.40 -20.96 -5.13
CA LEU A 27 9.85 -19.62 -4.75
C LEU A 27 10.67 -19.68 -3.45
N ASP A 28 11.77 -18.90 -3.42
CA ASP A 28 12.58 -18.68 -2.22
C ASP A 28 11.68 -18.33 -1.01
N GLN A 29 12.01 -18.85 0.16
CA GLN A 29 11.22 -18.70 1.39
C GLN A 29 10.92 -17.23 1.74
N ASP A 30 11.87 -16.33 1.49
CA ASP A 30 11.75 -14.88 1.72
C ASP A 30 10.85 -14.16 0.70
N LYS A 31 10.46 -14.83 -0.39
CA LYS A 31 9.65 -14.25 -1.48
C LYS A 31 8.20 -14.73 -1.46
N ARG A 32 7.83 -15.62 -0.53
CA ARG A 32 6.47 -16.12 -0.39
C ARG A 32 5.62 -15.12 0.38
N ILE A 33 4.38 -14.98 -0.05
CA ILE A 33 3.39 -14.19 0.65
C ILE A 33 3.13 -14.87 2.00
N PRO A 34 3.33 -14.17 3.14
CA PRO A 34 3.05 -14.76 4.44
C PRO A 34 1.59 -15.18 4.49
N ILE A 35 1.35 -16.46 4.79
CA ILE A 35 0.01 -17.04 4.71
C ILE A 35 -0.98 -16.33 5.64
N ASP A 36 -0.47 -15.85 6.78
CA ASP A 36 -1.18 -15.05 7.76
C ASP A 36 -1.91 -13.84 7.15
N LEU A 37 -1.35 -13.23 6.09
CA LEU A 37 -1.99 -12.11 5.41
C LEU A 37 -3.25 -12.51 4.65
N ILE A 38 -3.27 -13.71 4.07
CA ILE A 38 -4.44 -14.22 3.35
C ILE A 38 -5.54 -14.62 4.33
N HIS A 39 -5.17 -15.16 5.49
CA HIS A 39 -6.11 -15.47 6.57
C HIS A 39 -6.83 -14.24 7.09
N GLU A 40 -6.09 -13.15 7.33
CA GLU A 40 -6.64 -11.88 7.83
C GLU A 40 -7.24 -10.97 6.75
N ALA A 41 -7.04 -11.29 5.47
CA ALA A 41 -7.53 -10.49 4.36
C ALA A 41 -9.06 -10.30 4.43
N LYS A 42 -9.50 -9.05 4.24
CA LYS A 42 -10.89 -8.67 4.03
C LYS A 42 -11.27 -8.73 2.55
N GLY A 43 -10.29 -8.68 1.66
CA GLY A 43 -10.48 -8.83 0.22
C GLY A 43 -9.15 -9.07 -0.50
N LEU A 44 -9.24 -9.52 -1.73
CA LEU A 44 -8.10 -9.72 -2.63
C LEU A 44 -8.43 -9.06 -3.96
N ALA A 45 -7.52 -8.22 -4.46
CA ALA A 45 -7.61 -7.67 -5.81
C ALA A 45 -6.45 -8.19 -6.66
N PHE A 46 -6.78 -8.71 -7.84
CA PHE A 46 -5.83 -9.23 -8.81
C PHE A 46 -5.86 -8.34 -10.05
N LEU A 47 -4.69 -7.96 -10.57
CA LEU A 47 -4.59 -7.12 -11.77
C LEU A 47 -3.46 -7.60 -12.66
N THR A 48 -3.73 -7.76 -13.94
CA THR A 48 -2.69 -7.94 -14.96
C THR A 48 -2.53 -6.62 -15.72
N VAL A 49 -1.34 -6.05 -15.67
CA VAL A 49 -1.02 -4.73 -16.21
C VAL A 49 0.07 -4.85 -17.25
N VAL A 50 -0.20 -4.32 -18.44
CA VAL A 50 0.82 -4.09 -19.46
C VAL A 50 1.35 -2.68 -19.27
N LYS A 51 2.66 -2.56 -19.12
CA LYS A 51 3.39 -1.30 -19.03
C LYS A 51 4.38 -1.23 -20.17
N ALA A 52 4.37 -0.14 -20.93
CA ALA A 52 5.35 0.12 -21.97
C ALA A 52 5.67 1.61 -22.03
N GLY A 53 6.93 1.95 -22.21
CA GLY A 53 7.35 3.35 -22.23
C GLY A 53 8.79 3.55 -22.67
N PHE A 54 9.04 4.75 -23.17
CA PHE A 54 10.36 5.35 -23.25
C PHE A 54 10.32 6.60 -22.35
N ILE A 55 10.38 7.81 -22.92
CA ILE A 55 10.20 9.08 -22.21
C ILE A 55 8.78 9.22 -21.62
N TRP A 56 7.79 8.78 -22.39
CA TRP A 56 6.40 8.67 -21.95
C TRP A 56 6.08 7.20 -21.76
N THR A 57 5.40 6.89 -20.66
CA THR A 57 4.98 5.54 -20.30
C THR A 57 3.48 5.46 -20.25
N GLY A 58 2.92 4.45 -20.92
CA GLY A 58 1.53 4.06 -20.78
C GLY A 58 1.43 2.77 -19.95
N LYS A 59 0.38 2.67 -19.13
CA LYS A 59 -0.02 1.41 -18.53
C LYS A 59 -1.52 1.20 -18.62
N VAL A 60 -1.90 -0.03 -18.92
CA VAL A 60 -3.29 -0.47 -18.95
C VAL A 60 -3.38 -1.89 -18.42
N GLY A 61 -4.43 -2.18 -17.68
CA GLY A 61 -4.62 -3.50 -17.12
C GLY A 61 -6.08 -3.76 -16.76
N ALA A 62 -6.36 -5.02 -16.49
CA ALA A 62 -7.64 -5.48 -16.02
C ALA A 62 -7.47 -6.66 -15.08
N GLY A 63 -8.53 -6.96 -14.34
CA GLY A 63 -8.50 -7.96 -13.30
C GLY A 63 -9.81 -8.03 -12.53
N VAL A 64 -9.76 -8.64 -11.36
CA VAL A 64 -10.92 -8.86 -10.50
C VAL A 64 -10.61 -8.55 -9.04
N VAL A 65 -11.63 -8.15 -8.30
CA VAL A 65 -11.62 -8.05 -6.84
C VAL A 65 -12.67 -8.99 -6.25
N ILE A 66 -12.30 -9.65 -5.16
CA ILE A 66 -13.17 -10.46 -4.31
C ILE A 66 -13.05 -9.97 -2.87
N SER A 67 -14.12 -10.10 -2.11
CA SER A 67 -14.20 -9.74 -0.68
C SER A 67 -14.51 -10.97 0.15
N LYS A 68 -14.06 -10.97 1.40
CA LYS A 68 -14.41 -11.98 2.39
C LYS A 68 -15.74 -11.58 3.03
N LEU A 69 -16.74 -12.45 2.91
CA LEU A 69 -18.08 -12.25 3.44
C LEU A 69 -18.13 -12.53 4.96
N PRO A 70 -19.18 -12.08 5.67
CA PRO A 70 -19.34 -12.33 7.10
C PRO A 70 -19.38 -13.81 7.48
N ASP A 71 -19.82 -14.67 6.55
CA ASP A 71 -19.85 -16.14 6.70
C ASP A 71 -18.49 -16.81 6.42
N GLY A 72 -17.45 -16.03 6.12
CA GLY A 72 -16.10 -16.50 5.82
C GLY A 72 -15.87 -16.95 4.39
N ARG A 73 -16.92 -17.02 3.55
CA ARG A 73 -16.78 -17.32 2.11
C ARG A 73 -16.24 -16.11 1.35
N TRP A 74 -15.71 -16.34 0.16
CA TRP A 74 -15.37 -15.28 -0.79
C TRP A 74 -16.61 -14.87 -1.59
N SER A 75 -16.77 -13.59 -1.89
CA SER A 75 -17.83 -13.11 -2.78
C SER A 75 -17.60 -13.50 -4.24
N ALA A 76 -18.61 -13.26 -5.08
CA ALA A 76 -18.46 -13.32 -6.52
C ALA A 76 -17.43 -12.27 -7.01
N PRO A 77 -16.71 -12.50 -8.12
CA PRO A 77 -15.69 -11.56 -8.61
C PRO A 77 -16.31 -10.31 -9.22
N SER A 78 -15.77 -9.13 -8.87
CA SER A 78 -16.10 -7.87 -9.54
C SER A 78 -14.95 -7.44 -10.44
N ALA A 79 -15.24 -7.16 -11.72
CA ALA A 79 -14.25 -6.75 -12.68
C ALA A 79 -13.71 -5.35 -12.37
N ILE A 80 -12.40 -5.20 -12.45
CA ILE A 80 -11.68 -3.94 -12.27
C ILE A 80 -10.74 -3.70 -13.45
N GLY A 81 -10.47 -2.42 -13.73
CA GLY A 81 -9.55 -1.96 -14.75
C GLY A 81 -8.59 -0.95 -14.18
N THR A 82 -7.40 -0.87 -14.74
CA THR A 82 -6.44 0.20 -14.44
C THR A 82 -5.92 0.82 -15.72
N ALA A 83 -5.74 2.13 -15.69
CA ALA A 83 -5.08 2.89 -16.73
C ALA A 83 -4.22 3.95 -16.09
N GLY A 84 -3.09 4.27 -16.71
CA GLY A 84 -2.18 5.27 -16.21
C GLY A 84 -1.19 5.73 -17.25
N MET A 85 -0.61 6.87 -16.98
CA MET A 85 0.44 7.46 -17.79
C MET A 85 1.54 7.98 -16.88
N GLY A 86 2.76 7.98 -17.39
CA GLY A 86 3.93 8.46 -16.68
C GLY A 86 4.90 9.14 -17.62
N PHE A 87 5.84 9.84 -17.00
CA PHE A 87 6.94 10.52 -17.66
C PHE A 87 8.22 10.25 -16.89
N GLY A 88 9.28 9.88 -17.60
CA GLY A 88 10.58 9.60 -16.98
C GLY A 88 11.58 8.99 -17.94
N ALA A 89 12.80 8.77 -17.45
CA ALA A 89 13.80 7.97 -18.16
C ALA A 89 13.45 6.49 -17.98
N GLU A 90 12.34 6.07 -18.56
CA GLU A 90 11.84 4.71 -18.58
C GLU A 90 12.15 4.08 -19.95
N LEU A 91 12.42 2.78 -20.00
CA LEU A 91 12.63 2.08 -21.27
C LEU A 91 12.21 0.63 -21.14
N GLY A 92 11.29 0.24 -22.01
CA GLY A 92 10.96 -1.15 -22.26
C GLY A 92 9.47 -1.45 -22.17
N ALA A 93 9.17 -2.74 -22.10
CA ALA A 93 7.82 -3.25 -21.96
C ALA A 93 7.83 -4.42 -20.98
N GLN A 94 6.87 -4.41 -20.06
CA GLN A 94 6.66 -5.48 -19.09
C GLN A 94 5.19 -5.77 -18.89
N LEU A 95 4.89 -7.04 -18.67
CA LEU A 95 3.61 -7.49 -18.13
C LEU A 95 3.80 -7.74 -16.65
N ILE A 96 2.91 -7.19 -15.83
CA ILE A 96 2.97 -7.27 -14.38
C ILE A 96 1.66 -7.87 -13.87
N GLU A 97 1.78 -8.96 -13.14
CA GLU A 97 0.71 -9.61 -12.39
C GLU A 97 0.78 -9.08 -10.95
N PHE A 98 -0.30 -8.47 -10.46
CA PHE A 98 -0.43 -7.94 -9.11
C PHE A 98 -1.45 -8.75 -8.33
N MET A 99 -1.15 -9.00 -7.05
CA MET A 99 -2.11 -9.40 -6.04
C MET A 99 -2.05 -8.43 -4.86
N VAL A 100 -3.19 -7.86 -4.51
CA VAL A 100 -3.33 -6.84 -3.48
C VAL A 100 -4.15 -7.43 -2.36
N VAL A 101 -3.54 -7.56 -1.19
CA VAL A 101 -4.22 -7.99 0.03
C VAL A 101 -4.88 -6.79 0.68
N LEU A 102 -6.22 -6.77 0.69
CA LEU A 102 -7.03 -5.72 1.29
C LEU A 102 -7.29 -6.08 2.75
N ASN A 103 -6.68 -5.35 3.68
CA ASN A 103 -6.69 -5.69 5.11
C ASN A 103 -7.81 -5.01 5.92
N SER A 104 -8.64 -4.19 5.28
CA SER A 104 -9.72 -3.47 5.97
C SER A 104 -11.00 -3.44 5.14
N ASP A 105 -12.13 -3.39 5.82
CA ASP A 105 -13.43 -3.18 5.18
C ASP A 105 -13.47 -1.86 4.41
N THR A 106 -12.75 -0.84 4.88
CA THR A 106 -12.59 0.44 4.17
C THR A 106 -11.88 0.26 2.82
N ALA A 107 -10.81 -0.55 2.78
CA ALA A 107 -10.10 -0.85 1.53
C ALA A 107 -10.99 -1.61 0.54
N VAL A 108 -11.80 -2.56 1.01
CA VAL A 108 -12.78 -3.26 0.17
C VAL A 108 -13.88 -2.30 -0.33
N LYS A 109 -14.40 -1.46 0.56
CA LYS A 109 -15.44 -0.46 0.24
C LYS A 109 -14.98 0.53 -0.83
N SER A 110 -13.70 0.85 -0.91
CA SER A 110 -13.17 1.66 -2.02
C SER A 110 -13.56 1.01 -3.35
N PHE A 111 -13.38 -0.30 -3.53
CA PHE A 111 -13.75 -1.01 -4.76
C PHE A 111 -15.26 -1.15 -5.01
N MET A 112 -16.10 -0.87 -4.01
CA MET A 112 -17.56 -0.92 -4.14
C MET A 112 -18.15 0.37 -4.75
N GLN A 113 -17.41 1.48 -4.70
CA GLN A 113 -17.90 2.78 -5.15
C GLN A 113 -18.00 2.86 -6.68
N LYS A 114 -19.07 3.49 -7.18
CA LYS A 114 -19.23 3.82 -8.61
C LYS A 114 -18.26 4.96 -8.96
N GLY A 115 -17.25 4.71 -9.79
CA GLY A 115 -16.36 5.75 -10.32
C GLY A 115 -14.87 5.35 -10.37
N GLN A 116 -14.02 6.32 -10.72
CA GLN A 116 -12.57 6.19 -10.66
C GLN A 116 -12.14 6.20 -9.19
N LEU A 117 -11.57 5.08 -8.72
CA LEU A 117 -11.12 4.90 -7.33
C LEU A 117 -9.94 5.81 -6.95
N SER A 118 -9.41 6.59 -7.89
CA SER A 118 -8.04 7.12 -7.84
C SER A 118 -7.90 8.56 -8.36
N ALA A 119 -8.90 9.41 -8.16
CA ALA A 119 -8.68 10.85 -8.27
C ALA A 119 -8.19 11.48 -6.93
N GLY A 120 -7.87 10.64 -5.92
CA GLY A 120 -7.40 11.08 -4.60
C GLY A 120 -6.94 9.94 -3.67
N ALA A 121 -7.40 8.70 -3.90
CA ALA A 121 -6.84 7.50 -3.29
C ALA A 121 -5.91 6.81 -4.28
N ASN A 122 -4.69 7.34 -4.40
CA ASN A 122 -3.65 6.76 -5.25
C ASN A 122 -3.25 5.37 -4.70
N LEU A 123 -3.95 4.33 -5.14
CA LEU A 123 -3.47 2.94 -5.12
C LEU A 123 -2.41 2.80 -6.21
N GLU A 124 -1.31 3.51 -6.05
CA GLU A 124 -0.12 3.22 -6.82
C GLU A 124 0.48 1.96 -6.21
N PHE A 125 0.42 0.89 -6.98
CA PHE A 125 1.08 -0.38 -6.69
C PHE A 125 2.59 -0.16 -6.68
N ALA A 126 3.08 0.47 -5.62
CA ALA A 126 4.42 0.23 -5.14
C ALA A 126 4.51 -1.28 -4.99
N ALA A 127 5.36 -1.91 -5.80
CA ALA A 127 5.81 -3.25 -5.56
C ALA A 127 6.00 -3.38 -4.05
N GLY A 128 5.22 -4.25 -3.39
CA GLY A 128 5.38 -4.45 -1.96
C GLY A 128 6.77 -4.98 -1.66
N PRO A 129 7.08 -5.30 -0.39
CA PRO A 129 8.44 -5.63 0.03
C PRO A 129 9.17 -6.69 -0.82
N TYR A 130 8.45 -7.47 -1.64
CA TYR A 130 8.97 -8.57 -2.44
C TYR A 130 8.58 -8.56 -3.93
N GLY A 131 8.14 -7.43 -4.51
CA GLY A 131 7.75 -7.38 -5.93
C GLY A 131 8.93 -7.31 -6.91
N ARG A 132 8.95 -8.19 -7.93
CA ARG A 132 10.03 -8.31 -8.96
C ARG A 132 10.03 -7.20 -10.02
N ALA A 133 9.17 -6.19 -9.89
CA ALA A 133 9.21 -5.01 -10.73
C ALA A 133 10.40 -4.12 -10.32
N ALA A 134 11.58 -4.40 -10.88
CA ALA A 134 12.80 -3.64 -10.68
C ALA A 134 12.68 -2.23 -11.30
N GLY A 135 12.04 -1.31 -10.59
CA GLY A 135 12.00 0.11 -10.93
C GLY A 135 11.77 0.93 -9.66
N ALA A 136 12.68 1.87 -9.39
CA ALA A 136 12.51 2.85 -8.33
C ALA A 136 11.46 3.90 -8.77
N ASN A 137 10.19 3.51 -8.78
CA ASN A 137 9.09 4.45 -9.04
C ASN A 137 8.85 5.26 -7.76
N ALA A 138 8.92 6.58 -7.87
CA ALA A 138 8.42 7.49 -6.85
C ALA A 138 6.90 7.42 -6.89
N ASN A 139 6.31 6.64 -5.98
CA ASN A 139 4.87 6.46 -5.90
C ASN A 139 4.28 7.48 -4.93
N PHE A 140 3.28 8.23 -5.36
CA PHE A 140 2.62 9.25 -4.57
C PHE A 140 1.29 8.68 -4.08
N SER A 141 1.20 8.24 -2.82
CA SER A 141 -0.09 7.89 -2.21
C SER A 141 -0.48 8.87 -1.11
N SER A 142 -1.52 9.68 -1.34
CA SER A 142 -2.02 10.70 -0.39
C SER A 142 -3.13 10.20 0.54
N SER A 143 -3.70 9.00 0.34
CA SER A 143 -4.81 8.54 1.16
C SER A 143 -4.37 7.55 2.24
N GLY A 144 -4.66 7.88 3.51
CA GLY A 144 -4.47 7.05 4.69
C GLY A 144 -5.39 5.82 4.76
N VAL A 145 -5.47 5.06 3.66
CA VAL A 145 -6.06 3.72 3.65
C VAL A 145 -5.13 2.80 4.44
N ALA A 146 -5.70 1.92 5.27
CA ALA A 146 -4.94 0.90 5.99
C ALA A 146 -3.91 0.24 5.05
N PRO A 147 -2.69 -0.06 5.52
CA PRO A 147 -1.64 -0.60 4.65
C PRO A 147 -2.15 -1.88 3.97
N ASN A 148 -2.34 -1.80 2.66
CA ASN A 148 -2.64 -2.96 1.82
C ASN A 148 -1.30 -3.54 1.35
N TYR A 149 -1.16 -4.87 1.40
CA TYR A 149 0.06 -5.50 0.92
C TYR A 149 -0.07 -5.83 -0.56
N THR A 150 0.76 -5.20 -1.39
CA THR A 150 0.78 -5.47 -2.82
C THR A 150 1.93 -6.39 -3.17
N TYR A 151 1.64 -7.55 -3.72
CA TYR A 151 2.64 -8.47 -4.26
C TYR A 151 2.56 -8.42 -5.77
N SER A 152 3.72 -8.54 -6.43
CA SER A 152 3.76 -8.50 -7.88
C SER A 152 4.80 -9.45 -8.46
N HIS A 153 4.43 -10.03 -9.59
CA HIS A 153 5.29 -10.83 -10.43
C HIS A 153 5.32 -10.20 -11.83
N SER A 154 6.49 -9.77 -12.28
CA SER A 154 6.66 -9.18 -13.61
C SER A 154 7.38 -10.14 -14.56
N LYS A 155 6.97 -10.09 -15.83
CA LYS A 155 7.62 -10.75 -16.96
C LYS A 155 7.94 -9.69 -18.01
N GLY A 156 9.21 -9.56 -18.37
CA GLY A 156 9.69 -8.58 -19.34
C GLY A 156 10.91 -7.80 -18.85
N LEU A 157 11.45 -6.94 -19.71
CA LEU A 157 12.58 -6.06 -19.40
C LEU A 157 12.05 -4.62 -19.38
N PHE A 158 12.10 -4.03 -18.19
CA PHE A 158 11.71 -2.64 -17.96
C PHE A 158 12.68 -2.05 -16.95
N GLY A 159 13.34 -0.97 -17.32
CA GLY A 159 14.28 -0.28 -16.45
C GLY A 159 14.07 1.23 -16.55
N GLY A 160 14.17 1.92 -15.42
CA GLY A 160 14.08 3.37 -15.41
C GLY A 160 13.59 3.97 -14.11
N VAL A 161 13.62 5.30 -14.09
CA VAL A 161 13.11 6.14 -13.01
C VAL A 161 12.15 7.14 -13.62
N GLY A 162 10.94 7.23 -13.07
CA GLY A 162 9.92 8.13 -13.58
C GLY A 162 8.75 8.33 -12.62
N LEU A 163 7.96 9.35 -12.91
CA LEU A 163 6.73 9.68 -12.23
C LEU A 163 5.57 9.04 -12.98
N GLN A 164 4.69 8.32 -12.29
CA GLN A 164 3.56 7.63 -12.91
C GLN A 164 2.28 7.94 -12.15
N GLY A 165 1.25 8.41 -12.86
CA GLY A 165 -0.11 8.42 -12.35
C GLY A 165 -0.88 7.18 -12.82
N SER A 166 -1.76 6.65 -11.97
CA SER A 166 -2.74 5.62 -12.36
C SER A 166 -4.10 5.90 -11.76
N GLY A 167 -5.13 5.33 -12.38
CA GLY A 167 -6.35 5.00 -11.68
C GLY A 167 -6.75 3.55 -11.80
N ILE A 168 -7.51 3.09 -10.81
CA ILE A 168 -8.24 1.84 -10.83
C ILE A 168 -9.73 2.19 -10.85
N MET A 169 -10.54 1.42 -11.57
CA MET A 169 -11.97 1.62 -11.67
C MET A 169 -12.69 0.28 -11.75
N ALA A 170 -13.91 0.21 -11.22
CA ALA A 170 -14.78 -0.92 -11.47
C ALA A 170 -15.25 -0.93 -12.94
N ARG A 171 -15.28 -2.11 -13.55
CA ARG A 171 -15.74 -2.30 -14.93
C ARG A 171 -17.19 -2.74 -14.97
N ALA A 172 -18.09 -1.77 -14.81
CA ALA A 172 -19.54 -2.00 -14.84
C ALA A 172 -20.01 -2.63 -16.16
N ASP A 173 -19.36 -2.30 -17.28
CA ASP A 173 -19.60 -2.89 -18.60
C ASP A 173 -19.33 -4.41 -18.61
N ILE A 174 -18.20 -4.83 -18.03
CA ILE A 174 -17.81 -6.25 -17.94
C ILE A 174 -18.67 -6.99 -16.93
N ASN A 175 -18.94 -6.38 -15.77
CA ASN A 175 -19.84 -6.94 -14.78
C ASN A 175 -21.24 -7.19 -15.38
N LYS A 176 -21.83 -6.19 -16.05
CA LYS A 176 -23.13 -6.33 -16.71
C LYS A 176 -23.13 -7.44 -17.75
N LYS A 177 -22.09 -7.48 -18.60
CA LYS A 177 -21.97 -8.50 -19.66
C LYS A 177 -21.88 -9.91 -19.08
N PHE A 178 -21.12 -10.09 -18.01
CA PHE A 178 -20.90 -11.39 -17.38
C PHE A 178 -22.12 -11.88 -16.59
N TYR A 179 -22.72 -11.01 -15.78
CA TYR A 179 -23.86 -11.36 -14.93
C TYR A 179 -25.22 -11.28 -15.65
N GLY A 180 -25.25 -10.82 -16.90
CA GLY A 180 -26.45 -10.74 -17.73
C GLY A 180 -27.48 -9.69 -17.28
N ARG A 181 -27.16 -8.87 -16.27
CA ARG A 181 -28.03 -7.81 -15.74
C ARG A 181 -27.22 -6.62 -15.25
N GLU A 182 -27.87 -5.46 -15.14
CA GLU A 182 -27.30 -4.33 -14.42
C GLU A 182 -27.00 -4.75 -12.98
N ILE A 183 -25.75 -4.54 -12.57
CA ILE A 183 -25.25 -4.99 -11.28
C ILE A 183 -24.11 -4.12 -10.78
N THR A 184 -24.15 -3.78 -9.50
CA THR A 184 -23.15 -2.92 -8.88
C THR A 184 -22.01 -3.73 -8.25
N PRO A 185 -20.78 -3.16 -8.19
CA PRO A 185 -19.70 -3.76 -7.41
C PRO A 185 -20.08 -4.00 -5.94
N THR A 186 -20.90 -3.11 -5.35
CA THR A 186 -21.45 -3.31 -4.01
C THR A 186 -22.24 -4.61 -3.92
N GLU A 187 -23.25 -4.83 -4.77
CA GLU A 187 -24.04 -6.06 -4.76
C GLU A 187 -23.16 -7.32 -4.87
N ILE A 188 -22.18 -7.29 -5.77
CA ILE A 188 -21.23 -8.39 -5.98
C ILE A 188 -20.42 -8.64 -4.71
N LEU A 189 -19.76 -7.60 -4.18
CA LEU A 189 -18.81 -7.71 -3.07
C LEU A 189 -19.48 -7.81 -1.68
N THR A 190 -20.79 -7.58 -1.57
CA THR A 190 -21.55 -7.88 -0.34
C THR A 190 -22.22 -9.25 -0.39
N GLY A 191 -22.02 -10.03 -1.45
CA GLY A 191 -22.56 -11.40 -1.56
C GLY A 191 -24.04 -11.46 -1.95
N ALA A 192 -24.59 -10.42 -2.60
CA ALA A 192 -25.94 -10.47 -3.19
C ALA A 192 -26.00 -11.31 -4.48
N VAL A 193 -24.87 -11.89 -4.88
CA VAL A 193 -24.69 -12.72 -6.06
C VAL A 193 -23.95 -13.98 -5.65
N ASP A 194 -24.43 -15.12 -6.13
CA ASP A 194 -23.75 -16.39 -5.91
C ASP A 194 -22.43 -16.46 -6.67
N GLN A 195 -21.52 -17.28 -6.14
CA GLN A 195 -20.24 -17.57 -6.77
C GLN A 195 -20.47 -18.22 -8.15
N PRO A 196 -19.99 -17.62 -9.25
CA PRO A 196 -20.20 -18.18 -10.58
C PRO A 196 -19.31 -19.40 -10.80
N ALA A 197 -19.81 -20.39 -11.54
CA ALA A 197 -19.05 -21.60 -11.87
C ALA A 197 -17.72 -21.29 -12.58
N ALA A 198 -17.66 -20.20 -13.36
CA ALA A 198 -16.45 -19.72 -14.02
C ALA A 198 -15.31 -19.36 -13.05
N ALA A 199 -15.61 -19.08 -11.77
CA ALA A 199 -14.64 -18.75 -10.72
C ALA A 199 -14.28 -19.93 -9.80
N SER A 200 -14.82 -21.13 -10.04
CA SER A 200 -14.55 -22.32 -9.22
C SER A 200 -13.06 -22.58 -9.00
N GLN A 201 -12.26 -22.56 -10.06
CA GLN A 201 -10.81 -22.83 -10.00
C GLN A 201 -10.07 -21.80 -9.13
N LEU A 202 -10.46 -20.53 -9.18
CA LEU A 202 -9.92 -19.49 -8.31
C LEU A 202 -10.24 -19.78 -6.83
N TYR A 203 -11.46 -20.20 -6.52
CA TYR A 203 -11.85 -20.55 -5.16
C TYR A 203 -11.13 -21.80 -4.65
N ASP A 204 -10.96 -22.82 -5.49
CA ASP A 204 -10.18 -24.02 -5.15
C ASP A 204 -8.72 -23.67 -4.87
N ALA A 205 -8.12 -22.79 -5.68
CA ALA A 205 -6.76 -22.29 -5.45
C ALA A 205 -6.65 -21.51 -4.13
N LEU A 206 -7.62 -20.64 -3.81
CA LEU A 206 -7.67 -19.93 -2.54
C LEU A 206 -7.85 -20.88 -1.35
N GLN A 207 -8.69 -21.89 -1.48
CA GLN A 207 -8.91 -22.89 -0.43
C GLN A 207 -7.63 -23.67 -0.14
N ARG A 208 -6.87 -24.05 -1.18
CA ARG A 208 -5.54 -24.67 -1.02
C ARG A 208 -4.60 -23.76 -0.24
N VAL A 209 -4.54 -22.46 -0.58
CA VAL A 209 -3.71 -21.49 0.14
C VAL A 209 -4.15 -21.37 1.60
N VAL A 210 -5.43 -21.10 1.87
CA VAL A 210 -5.98 -20.90 3.22
C VAL A 210 -5.93 -22.18 4.08
N SER A 211 -5.85 -23.36 3.49
CA SER A 211 -5.66 -24.62 4.25
C SER A 211 -4.30 -24.72 4.96
N ILE A 212 -3.32 -23.89 4.57
CA ILE A 212 -2.04 -23.79 5.23
C ILE A 212 -2.24 -23.04 6.57
N PRO A 213 -1.85 -23.61 7.72
CA PRO A 213 -2.10 -22.99 9.02
C PRO A 213 -1.33 -21.66 9.19
N PRO A 214 -1.92 -20.66 9.87
CA PRO A 214 -1.24 -19.40 10.16
C PRO A 214 -0.04 -19.63 11.08
N SER A 215 1.01 -18.81 10.90
CA SER A 215 2.26 -18.91 11.67
C SER A 215 2.15 -18.26 13.05
N GLY A 216 1.08 -17.52 13.33
CA GLY A 216 0.80 -16.89 14.63
C GLY A 216 1.60 -15.61 14.91
N ASN A 217 2.51 -15.22 14.02
CA ASN A 217 3.39 -14.05 14.17
C ASN A 217 2.93 -12.84 13.34
N VAL A 218 1.62 -12.65 13.20
CA VAL A 218 1.07 -11.67 12.24
C VAL A 218 1.48 -10.24 12.56
N GLN A 219 1.59 -9.87 13.85
CA GLN A 219 2.03 -8.54 14.24
C GLN A 219 3.50 -8.26 13.86
N SER A 220 4.40 -9.23 14.10
CA SER A 220 5.80 -9.13 13.72
C SER A 220 5.97 -9.10 12.19
N LEU A 221 5.15 -9.86 11.47
CA LEU A 221 5.08 -9.82 10.01
C LEU A 221 4.58 -8.47 9.50
N LYS A 222 3.51 -7.91 10.08
CA LYS A 222 3.01 -6.56 9.77
C LYS A 222 4.12 -5.54 9.96
N ASN A 223 4.81 -5.56 11.10
CA ASN A 223 5.92 -4.65 11.37
C ASN A 223 7.07 -4.79 10.34
N LYS A 224 7.44 -6.03 9.96
CA LYS A 224 8.49 -6.32 8.96
C LYS A 224 8.08 -5.93 7.53
N LEU A 225 6.81 -6.10 7.17
CA LEU A 225 6.29 -5.77 5.84
C LEU A 225 6.03 -4.27 5.68
N MET A 226 5.70 -3.59 6.78
CA MET A 226 5.49 -2.15 6.82
C MET A 226 6.81 -1.37 6.84
N SER A 227 7.91 -1.92 7.37
CA SER A 227 9.17 -1.17 7.46
C SER A 227 9.68 -0.56 6.14
N PRO A 228 9.66 -1.25 4.97
CA PRO A 228 10.15 -0.66 3.72
C PRO A 228 9.20 0.39 3.13
N PHE A 229 7.94 0.40 3.56
CA PHE A 229 6.95 1.43 3.24
C PHE A 229 7.03 2.61 4.20
N LEU A 230 7.28 2.36 5.49
CA LEU A 230 7.48 3.37 6.52
C LEU A 230 8.79 4.15 6.31
N ASP A 231 9.76 3.58 5.59
CA ASP A 231 11.04 4.22 5.27
C ASP A 231 11.05 4.96 3.91
N ARG A 232 9.90 5.15 3.26
CA ARG A 232 9.75 6.08 2.13
C ARG A 232 9.23 7.44 2.59
N MET A 233 9.86 8.50 2.09
CA MET A 233 9.43 9.88 2.37
C MET A 233 7.95 10.07 1.98
N PRO A 234 7.06 10.44 2.92
CA PRO A 234 5.64 10.65 2.65
C PRO A 234 5.42 11.71 1.58
N ALA A 235 4.39 11.54 0.73
CA ALA A 235 3.96 12.54 -0.24
C ALA A 235 3.40 13.80 0.45
N ALA A 236 3.52 14.96 -0.20
CA ALA A 236 2.89 16.18 0.29
C ALA A 236 1.37 16.04 0.16
N ALA A 237 0.64 16.46 1.19
CA ALA A 237 -0.80 16.57 1.15
C ALA A 237 -1.21 17.63 0.13
N VAL A 238 -2.29 17.36 -0.60
CA VAL A 238 -2.83 18.24 -1.63
C VAL A 238 -4.34 18.38 -1.46
N GLY A 239 -4.87 19.55 -1.79
CA GLY A 239 -6.32 19.79 -1.75
C GLY A 239 -6.93 19.62 -0.34
N PRO A 240 -8.11 18.97 -0.21
CA PRO A 240 -8.81 18.79 1.07
C PRO A 240 -8.01 18.04 2.13
N ASP A 241 -7.07 17.18 1.73
CA ASP A 241 -6.27 16.36 2.64
C ASP A 241 -5.31 17.17 3.51
N VAL A 242 -4.92 18.38 3.07
CA VAL A 242 -4.04 19.27 3.83
C VAL A 242 -4.63 19.60 5.20
N GLN A 243 -5.93 19.90 5.25
CA GLN A 243 -6.61 20.22 6.51
C GLN A 243 -6.71 18.99 7.42
N VAL A 244 -6.98 17.81 6.86
CA VAL A 244 -7.06 16.56 7.62
C VAL A 244 -5.72 16.20 8.28
N VAL A 245 -4.62 16.36 7.54
CA VAL A 245 -3.27 16.13 8.06
C VAL A 245 -2.92 17.20 9.10
N TYR A 246 -3.27 18.46 8.86
CA TYR A 246 -3.03 19.56 9.79
C TYR A 246 -3.73 19.34 11.13
N ASP A 247 -5.03 19.02 11.11
CA ASP A 247 -5.81 18.73 12.33
C ASP A 247 -5.30 17.50 13.08
N ARG A 248 -4.72 16.53 12.37
CA ARG A 248 -4.07 15.37 12.99
C ARG A 248 -2.80 15.79 13.72
N VAL A 249 -1.93 16.58 13.08
CA VAL A 249 -0.69 17.08 13.67
C VAL A 249 -0.97 17.87 14.94
N LEU A 250 -1.93 18.80 14.91
CA LEU A 250 -2.28 19.59 16.09
C LEU A 250 -2.79 18.72 17.26
N ARG A 251 -3.63 17.72 16.97
CA ARG A 251 -4.12 16.78 17.99
C ARG A 251 -3.01 15.94 18.61
N MET A 252 -2.04 15.49 17.82
CA MET A 252 -0.88 14.76 18.35
C MET A 252 -0.09 15.65 19.30
N ILE A 253 0.19 16.90 18.92
CA ILE A 253 0.96 17.84 19.73
C ILE A 253 0.21 18.20 21.02
N GLU A 254 -1.09 18.44 20.92
CA GLU A 254 -1.93 18.68 22.09
C GLU A 254 -1.90 17.48 23.04
N GLY A 255 -1.96 16.25 22.51
CA GLY A 255 -1.83 15.03 23.30
C GLY A 255 -0.44 14.83 23.92
N PHE A 256 0.63 15.27 23.24
CA PHE A 256 2.00 15.11 23.71
C PHE A 256 2.44 16.16 24.73
N ALA A 257 2.03 17.42 24.54
CA ALA A 257 2.59 18.57 25.24
C ALA A 257 1.56 19.63 25.65
N GLY A 258 0.26 19.35 25.46
CA GLY A 258 -0.83 20.24 25.85
C GLY A 258 -1.12 21.39 24.87
N PRO A 259 -2.18 22.17 25.12
CA PRO A 259 -2.68 23.18 24.18
C PRO A 259 -1.70 24.34 23.93
N THR A 260 -0.90 24.74 24.93
CA THR A 260 0.08 25.82 24.77
C THR A 260 1.19 25.46 23.77
N ALA A 261 1.59 24.19 23.72
CA ALA A 261 2.60 23.71 22.78
C ALA A 261 2.11 23.78 21.32
N VAL A 262 0.80 23.71 21.10
CA VAL A 262 0.18 23.80 19.77
C VAL A 262 0.44 25.17 19.15
N ASP A 263 0.33 26.25 19.92
CA ASP A 263 0.49 27.62 19.40
C ASP A 263 1.97 27.96 19.14
N GLU A 264 2.88 27.50 20.00
CA GLU A 264 4.32 27.57 19.75
C GLU A 264 4.70 26.79 18.48
N PHE A 265 4.13 25.60 18.31
CA PHE A 265 4.37 24.76 17.14
C PHE A 265 3.87 25.40 15.85
N LYS A 266 2.66 25.96 15.85
CA LYS A 266 2.12 26.70 14.70
C LYS A 266 3.06 27.84 14.29
N THR A 267 3.58 28.57 15.27
CA THR A 267 4.52 29.67 15.05
C THR A 267 5.82 29.16 14.43
N SER A 268 6.42 28.11 15.01
CA SER A 268 7.64 27.47 14.50
C SER A 268 7.46 26.94 13.07
N CYS A 269 6.34 26.27 12.77
CA CYS A 269 6.03 25.80 11.42
C CYS A 269 5.84 26.94 10.41
N LYS A 270 5.21 28.04 10.83
CA LYS A 270 5.04 29.22 9.98
C LYS A 270 6.39 29.84 9.64
N ASP A 271 7.26 30.02 10.62
CA ASP A 271 8.59 30.59 10.42
C ASP A 271 9.46 29.67 9.55
N TYR A 272 9.39 28.36 9.79
CA TYR A 272 10.06 27.36 8.96
C TYR A 272 9.56 27.39 7.51
N GLY A 273 8.24 27.39 7.29
CA GLY A 273 7.63 27.50 5.96
C GLY A 273 8.01 28.79 5.23
N GLN A 274 8.17 29.90 5.95
CA GLN A 274 8.50 31.22 5.39
C GLN A 274 10.01 31.51 5.30
N ASN A 275 10.88 30.50 5.47
CA ASN A 275 12.34 30.66 5.46
C ASN A 275 12.89 31.64 6.52
N ARG A 276 12.15 31.83 7.62
CA ARG A 276 12.60 32.63 8.79
C ARG A 276 13.35 31.79 9.81
N CYS A 277 13.35 30.48 9.64
CA CYS A 277 14.04 29.50 10.47
C CYS A 277 14.77 28.51 9.54
N THR A 278 16.00 28.17 9.90
CA THR A 278 16.80 27.15 9.19
C THR A 278 16.33 25.73 9.53
N ASP A 279 16.70 24.76 8.69
CA ASP A 279 16.33 23.36 8.92
C ASP A 279 16.85 22.83 10.27
N ASP A 280 18.10 23.15 10.62
CA ASP A 280 18.70 22.78 11.91
C ASP A 280 17.98 23.40 13.10
N GLN A 281 17.60 24.67 13.00
CA GLN A 281 16.85 25.34 14.07
C GLN A 281 15.49 24.69 14.28
N PHE A 282 14.80 24.29 13.20
CA PHE A 282 13.52 23.61 13.29
C PHE A 282 13.63 22.20 13.84
N VAL A 283 14.63 21.42 13.41
CA VAL A 283 14.92 20.08 13.96
C VAL A 283 15.31 20.15 15.44
N THR A 284 16.11 21.15 15.82
CA THR A 284 16.49 21.40 17.22
C THR A 284 15.28 21.73 18.07
N TYR A 285 14.37 22.57 17.56
CA TYR A 285 13.10 22.85 18.21
C TYR A 285 12.30 21.56 18.45
N LEU A 286 12.10 20.73 17.42
CA LEU A 286 11.35 19.46 17.55
C LEU A 286 11.98 18.53 18.59
N SER A 287 13.31 18.36 18.53
CA SER A 287 14.05 17.45 19.42
C SER A 287 14.13 17.95 20.87
N SER A 288 14.03 19.27 21.09
CA SER A 288 14.02 19.86 22.43
C SER A 288 12.64 19.84 23.09
N LYS A 289 11.57 19.87 22.28
CA LYS A 289 10.18 19.97 22.76
C LYS A 289 9.49 18.63 22.90
N PHE A 290 9.90 17.64 22.12
CA PHE A 290 9.26 16.32 22.08
C PHE A 290 10.28 15.21 22.34
N ALA A 291 9.86 14.16 23.04
CA ALA A 291 10.68 12.97 23.25
C ALA A 291 10.89 12.21 21.94
N VAL A 292 11.96 11.41 21.84
CA VAL A 292 12.33 10.69 20.61
C VAL A 292 11.17 9.88 20.00
N PRO A 293 10.38 9.08 20.76
CA PRO A 293 9.23 8.37 20.19
C PRO A 293 8.18 9.32 19.58
N GLN A 294 7.94 10.46 20.22
CA GLN A 294 6.99 11.47 19.75
C GLN A 294 7.50 12.15 18.47
N VAL A 295 8.81 12.44 18.38
CA VAL A 295 9.44 12.98 17.17
C VAL A 295 9.32 11.99 16.01
N LEU A 296 9.53 10.69 16.27
CA LEU A 296 9.39 9.63 15.27
C LEU A 296 7.94 9.46 14.77
N GLU A 297 6.93 9.77 15.59
CA GLU A 297 5.53 9.79 15.16
C GLU A 297 5.15 11.09 14.43
N LEU A 298 5.70 12.22 14.87
CA LEU A 298 5.30 13.55 14.42
C LEU A 298 5.93 13.97 13.08
N VAL A 299 7.23 13.72 12.89
CA VAL A 299 8.00 14.20 11.73
C VAL A 299 7.41 13.73 10.38
N PRO A 300 6.99 12.46 10.20
CA PRO A 300 6.37 12.02 8.96
C PRO A 300 5.08 12.78 8.60
N GLU A 301 4.29 13.20 9.59
CA GLU A 301 3.07 13.98 9.35
C GLU A 301 3.40 15.46 9.02
N ILE A 302 4.43 16.03 9.63
CA ILE A 302 4.93 17.38 9.29
C ILE A 302 5.42 17.43 7.83
N ILE A 303 6.15 16.40 7.39
CA ILE A 303 6.68 16.30 6.03
C ILE A 303 5.57 16.30 4.97
N LYS A 304 4.39 15.76 5.29
CA LYS A 304 3.21 15.82 4.40
C LYS A 304 2.66 17.24 4.27
N LEU A 305 2.82 18.10 5.28
CA LEU A 305 2.32 19.48 5.23
C LEU A 305 3.25 20.43 4.49
N LEU A 306 4.53 20.08 4.36
CA LEU A 306 5.49 20.86 3.61
C LEU A 306 5.28 20.70 2.11
N GLN A 307 5.33 21.81 1.38
CA GLN A 307 5.30 21.82 -0.09
C GLN A 307 6.71 21.85 -0.68
N ASP A 308 7.68 22.39 0.07
CA ASP A 308 9.08 22.51 -0.34
C ASP A 308 9.79 21.16 -0.34
N ALA A 309 10.36 20.77 -1.47
CA ALA A 309 10.98 19.45 -1.65
C ALA A 309 12.29 19.28 -0.86
N ASP A 310 13.08 20.35 -0.73
CA ASP A 310 14.39 20.30 -0.09
C ASP A 310 14.24 20.19 1.43
N LYS A 311 13.31 20.96 2.01
CA LYS A 311 12.96 20.86 3.44
C LYS A 311 12.39 19.50 3.81
N ARG A 312 11.53 18.94 2.95
CA ARG A 312 10.97 17.59 3.13
C ARG A 312 12.09 16.55 3.15
N LYS A 313 13.02 16.66 2.20
CA LYS A 313 14.19 15.78 2.15
C LYS A 313 15.04 15.92 3.41
N TYR A 314 15.29 17.15 3.87
CA TYR A 314 16.08 17.39 5.08
C TYR A 314 15.46 16.73 6.32
N LEU A 315 14.16 16.99 6.56
CA LEU A 315 13.45 16.40 7.69
C LEU A 315 13.36 14.87 7.58
N TRP A 316 13.28 14.35 6.37
CA TRP A 316 13.29 12.91 6.13
C TRP A 316 14.63 12.27 6.46
N ASP A 317 15.73 12.89 6.04
CA ASP A 317 17.09 12.43 6.33
C ASP A 317 17.35 12.49 7.86
N PHE A 318 16.85 13.53 8.54
CA PHE A 318 16.85 13.62 10.01
C PHE A 318 16.04 12.48 10.66
N TYR A 319 14.82 12.22 10.18
CA TYR A 319 13.95 11.15 10.68
C TYR A 319 14.62 9.78 10.58
N LEU A 320 15.19 9.46 9.42
CA LEU A 320 15.87 8.19 9.19
C LEU A 320 17.07 8.01 10.11
N LYS A 321 17.86 9.07 10.32
CA LYS A 321 19.00 9.05 11.24
C LYS A 321 18.55 8.80 12.67
N LEU A 322 17.56 9.55 13.16
CA LEU A 322 17.03 9.42 14.52
C LEU A 322 16.45 8.01 14.75
N LYS A 323 15.74 7.48 13.74
CA LYS A 323 15.18 6.13 13.75
C LYS A 323 16.27 5.06 13.78
N ALA A 324 17.36 5.21 13.03
CA ALA A 324 18.46 4.25 13.04
C ALA A 324 19.17 4.20 14.41
N GLU A 325 19.32 5.36 15.07
CA GLU A 325 19.97 5.47 16.38
C GLU A 325 19.12 4.88 17.52
N HIS A 326 17.78 4.91 17.41
CA HIS A 326 16.87 4.53 18.50
C HIS A 326 15.93 3.36 18.17
N GLY A 327 15.99 2.82 16.95
CA GLY A 327 15.03 1.87 16.39
C GLY A 327 15.33 0.38 16.61
N SER A 328 16.29 0.02 17.46
CA SER A 328 16.55 -1.37 17.82
C SER A 328 16.63 -1.55 19.33
N PRO A 329 15.68 -2.22 20.00
CA PRO A 329 15.99 -2.86 21.27
C PRO A 329 16.89 -4.06 20.96
N ALA A 330 18.18 -3.96 21.28
CA ALA A 330 18.99 -5.16 21.42
C ALA A 330 18.32 -6.06 22.48
N PRO A 331 18.22 -7.39 22.28
CA PRO A 331 17.77 -8.26 23.35
C PRO A 331 18.75 -8.09 24.51
N SER A 332 18.22 -7.70 25.67
CA SER A 332 18.95 -7.69 26.93
C SER A 332 19.63 -9.05 27.07
N GLN A 333 20.96 -9.07 27.01
CA GLN A 333 21.74 -10.23 27.43
C GLN A 333 21.35 -10.51 28.87
N SER A 334 20.63 -11.60 29.09
CA SER A 334 20.48 -12.21 30.40
C SER A 334 21.89 -12.58 30.86
N THR A 335 22.48 -11.76 31.72
CA THR A 335 23.63 -12.17 32.53
C THR A 335 23.17 -13.36 33.37
N SER A 336 23.53 -14.56 32.92
CA SER A 336 23.48 -15.77 33.72
C SER A 336 24.50 -15.63 34.84
N ALA A 337 24.08 -15.12 35.99
CA ALA A 337 24.85 -15.28 37.20
C ALA A 337 24.65 -16.72 37.69
N SER A 338 25.62 -17.59 37.42
CA SER A 338 25.83 -18.81 38.19
C SER A 338 26.48 -18.43 39.52
N PRO A 339 25.92 -18.80 40.69
CA PRO A 339 26.73 -18.97 41.88
C PRO A 339 27.32 -20.38 41.85
N SER A 340 28.65 -20.42 41.74
CA SER A 340 29.46 -21.59 42.03
C SER A 340 29.15 -22.11 43.44
N LEU A 341 29.04 -23.43 43.57
CA LEU A 341 29.20 -24.15 44.83
C LEU A 341 30.54 -23.75 45.46
N PHE A 342 30.49 -23.23 46.68
CA PHE A 342 31.26 -23.57 47.88
C PHE A 342 30.90 -22.59 49.00
#